data_AF-A0A7R9UTP4-F1
#
_entry.id   AF-A0A7R9UTP4-F1
#
_cell.length_a   1.000
_cell.length_b   1.000
_cell.length_c   1.000
_cell.angle_alpha   90.00
_cell.angle_beta   90.00
_cell.angle_gamma   90.00
#
_symmetry.space_group_name_H-M   'P 1'
#
loop_
_entity.id
_entity.type
_entity.pdbx_description
1 polymer ?
#
loop_
_entity_poly.entity_id
_entity_poly.type
_entity_poly.pdbx_seq_one_letter_code
_entity_poly.pdbx_strand_id
1 'polypeptide(L)'
;HAKVVLQSWADAEWFTSRPKVAEKMTVTVFKVPGETNTDDLSPAPDAWSRPDIPLHALAMLKNPREGVPTDVPAAIDELKRKGHPLAYVGDVVGTGSSRKSATNSVLWYMGDDIPYVPNKRGGGVCIGGKIAPIFYNTMEDSGALPLEFDVSCVEMGDVIDIHPYEGKVIKGGKQVATFELKSHVLLDEVQAGGRIPLIIGRQVTKRARDALGLGPSAVFRLPTDAAPAAAGYTLAQKMVGKACGVAGVLPGQYCEPLMTTVGSQDTTGPMTRDELKDLACLGFLADLTMQSFCHTAAYPKPVDVVTHHTLPDFIMSRGGVSLRPGDGIIHTWLNRMLVPDTVGTGGDSHTRFPIGISFPAGSGLVAFAAATGLMPLDMPESVLVRFTGTMQPGVTLRDLVHAIPYVAIQRGLLTVEKKGKKNVFSGRILEIEGLEHLKCEQAFELSDASAERSAAGCTIKLAKEPVIEYLRSNVTMLKWMIAEGYGERRTLERRIGRMEEWLPQPGLL
;
A
#
# COMPACT_ATOMS: atom_id res chain seq x y z
N HIS A 1 -22.03 13.25 31.87
CA HIS A 1 -20.88 13.40 30.96
C HIS A 1 -20.52 12.10 30.22
N ALA A 2 -20.11 11.00 30.87
CA ALA A 2 -19.73 9.76 30.15
C ALA A 2 -20.82 9.20 29.22
N LYS A 3 -22.09 9.19 29.65
CA LYS A 3 -23.23 8.78 28.80
C LYS A 3 -23.36 9.63 27.52
N VAL A 4 -23.03 10.92 27.59
CA VAL A 4 -23.09 11.83 26.43
C VAL A 4 -22.03 11.47 25.41
N VAL A 5 -20.80 11.18 25.85
CA VAL A 5 -19.71 10.73 24.97
C VAL A 5 -20.06 9.41 24.29
N LEU A 6 -20.56 8.44 25.06
CA LEU A 6 -20.96 7.14 24.52
C LEU A 6 -22.08 7.27 23.47
N GLN A 7 -23.07 8.13 23.73
CA GLN A 7 -24.14 8.42 22.79
C GLN A 7 -23.62 9.12 21.52
N SER A 8 -22.76 10.13 21.67
CA SER A 8 -22.11 10.85 20.57
C SER A 8 -21.33 9.91 19.62
N TRP A 9 -20.60 8.93 20.18
CA TRP A 9 -19.96 7.89 19.38
C TRP A 9 -20.95 6.97 18.69
N ALA A 10 -22.02 6.56 19.39
CA ALA A 10 -23.06 5.70 18.82
C ALA A 10 -23.83 6.35 17.66
N ASP A 11 -23.99 7.68 17.72
CA ASP A 11 -24.63 8.51 16.69
C ASP A 11 -23.65 8.98 15.60
N ALA A 12 -22.38 8.59 15.72
CA ALA A 12 -21.30 8.93 14.78
C ALA A 12 -21.09 10.44 14.58
N GLU A 13 -21.26 11.24 15.64
CA GLU A 13 -21.11 12.71 15.56
C GLU A 13 -19.73 13.15 15.06
N TRP A 14 -18.68 12.37 15.38
CA TRP A 14 -17.31 12.58 14.90
C TRP A 14 -17.20 12.61 13.36
N PHE A 15 -18.11 11.92 12.68
CA PHE A 15 -18.18 11.80 11.22
C PHE A 15 -19.19 12.79 10.63
N THR A 16 -20.39 12.86 11.20
CA THR A 16 -21.48 13.70 10.66
C THR A 16 -21.25 15.19 10.87
N SER A 17 -20.41 15.59 11.84
CA SER A 17 -20.02 16.99 12.03
C SER A 17 -18.99 17.47 11.00
N ARG A 18 -18.37 16.57 10.24
CA ARG A 18 -17.40 16.91 9.20
C ARG A 18 -18.12 17.25 7.89
N PRO A 19 -17.63 18.22 7.10
CA PRO A 19 -18.22 18.52 5.79
C PRO A 19 -18.22 17.28 4.90
N LYS A 20 -19.34 17.01 4.25
CA LYS A 20 -19.41 15.99 3.20
C LYS A 20 -18.55 16.42 2.00
N VAL A 21 -18.13 15.45 1.20
CA VAL A 21 -17.57 15.74 -0.13
C VAL A 21 -18.58 16.60 -0.90
N ALA A 22 -18.11 17.67 -1.55
CA ALA A 22 -19.00 18.56 -2.29
C ALA A 22 -19.60 17.84 -3.50
N GLU A 23 -20.86 18.13 -3.81
CA GLU A 23 -21.51 17.60 -5.04
C GLU A 23 -20.80 18.06 -6.30
N LYS A 24 -20.17 19.24 -6.24
CA LYS A 24 -19.32 19.82 -7.28
C LYS A 24 -18.03 20.37 -6.66
N MET A 25 -16.89 20.00 -7.23
CA MET A 25 -15.56 20.50 -6.86
C MET A 25 -14.93 21.19 -8.07
N THR A 26 -14.68 22.50 -7.98
CA THR A 26 -13.95 23.25 -9.01
C THR A 26 -12.46 23.23 -8.69
N VAL A 27 -11.63 22.71 -9.58
CA VAL A 27 -10.17 22.58 -9.39
C VAL A 27 -9.39 23.14 -10.58
N THR A 28 -8.19 23.64 -10.33
CA THR A 28 -7.20 23.99 -11.36
C THR A 28 -6.26 22.81 -11.59
N VAL A 29 -6.08 22.42 -12.84
CA VAL A 29 -5.27 21.28 -13.24
C VAL A 29 -3.77 21.61 -13.15
N PHE A 30 -3.01 20.82 -12.38
CA PHE A 30 -1.55 20.72 -12.47
C PHE A 30 -1.21 19.42 -13.21
N LYS A 31 -0.95 19.51 -14.53
CA LYS A 31 -0.74 18.32 -15.37
C LYS A 31 0.73 17.99 -15.57
N VAL A 32 1.11 16.74 -15.33
CA VAL A 32 2.41 16.16 -15.62
C VAL A 32 2.26 15.11 -16.72
N PRO A 33 2.67 15.41 -17.98
CA PRO A 33 2.54 14.48 -19.08
C PRO A 33 3.38 13.20 -18.89
N GLY A 34 2.89 12.10 -19.46
CA GLY A 34 3.53 10.79 -19.42
C GLY A 34 3.35 10.07 -18.08
N GLU A 35 4.38 9.31 -17.68
CA GLU A 35 4.36 8.55 -16.43
C GLU A 35 5.05 9.32 -15.30
N THR A 36 4.30 9.60 -14.23
CA THR A 36 4.86 10.05 -12.95
C THR A 36 5.23 8.83 -12.12
N ASN A 37 6.53 8.55 -12.00
CA ASN A 37 7.08 7.61 -11.03
C ASN A 37 7.15 8.30 -9.65
N THR A 38 7.04 7.53 -8.58
CA THR A 38 7.20 8.07 -7.21
C THR A 38 8.59 8.66 -6.96
N ASP A 39 9.62 8.27 -7.71
CA ASP A 39 10.94 8.91 -7.67
C ASP A 39 10.92 10.34 -8.25
N ASP A 40 10.03 10.63 -9.21
CA ASP A 40 9.86 12.00 -9.72
C ASP A 40 9.29 12.92 -8.63
N LEU A 41 8.43 12.40 -7.76
CA LEU A 41 7.78 13.14 -6.69
C LEU A 41 8.60 13.19 -5.39
N SER A 42 9.47 12.20 -5.20
CA SER A 42 10.30 12.02 -4.01
C SER A 42 11.60 11.33 -4.42
N PRO A 43 12.60 12.09 -4.92
CA PRO A 43 13.81 11.51 -5.50
C PRO A 43 14.65 10.73 -4.48
N ALA A 44 15.27 9.64 -4.92
CA ALA A 44 16.11 8.80 -4.06
C ALA A 44 17.25 9.55 -3.33
N PRO A 45 17.98 10.51 -3.95
CA PRO A 45 19.05 11.25 -3.27
C PRO A 45 18.59 12.05 -2.04
N ASP A 46 17.29 12.35 -1.97
CA ASP A 46 16.62 13.16 -0.94
C ASP A 46 15.88 12.30 0.07
N ALA A 47 16.04 10.96 0.03
CA ALA A 47 15.36 10.04 0.95
C ALA A 47 15.59 10.38 2.44
N TRP A 48 16.74 10.97 2.75
CA TRP A 48 17.13 11.39 4.10
C TRP A 48 16.24 12.49 4.70
N SER A 49 15.57 13.31 3.87
CA SER A 49 14.72 14.41 4.34
C SER A 49 13.23 14.03 4.41
N ARG A 50 12.83 12.82 3.99
CA ARG A 50 11.42 12.38 3.90
C ARG A 50 10.56 12.64 5.15
N PRO A 51 11.07 12.50 6.39
CA PRO A 51 10.28 12.80 7.59
C PRO A 51 9.97 14.29 7.78
N ASP A 52 10.77 15.18 7.19
CA ASP A 52 10.53 16.62 7.17
C ASP A 52 9.75 16.97 5.89
N ILE A 53 8.42 16.85 5.96
CA ILE A 53 7.53 16.97 4.79
C ILE A 53 7.71 18.30 4.04
N PRO A 54 7.70 19.49 4.68
CA PRO A 54 7.90 20.75 3.98
C PRO A 54 9.25 20.84 3.27
N LEU A 55 10.33 20.40 3.93
CA LEU A 55 11.66 20.39 3.35
C LEU A 55 11.75 19.43 2.16
N HIS A 56 11.22 18.22 2.32
CA HIS A 56 11.28 17.20 1.28
C HIS A 56 10.45 17.57 0.05
N ALA A 57 9.32 18.27 0.24
CA ALA A 57 8.46 18.71 -0.85
C ALA A 57 9.20 19.61 -1.86
N LEU A 58 10.24 20.35 -1.43
CA LEU A 58 11.07 21.17 -2.33
C LEU A 58 11.79 20.35 -3.43
N ALA A 59 11.95 19.03 -3.23
CA ALA A 59 12.58 18.14 -4.19
C ALA A 59 11.57 17.53 -5.20
N MET A 60 10.27 17.75 -5.02
CA MET A 60 9.22 17.24 -5.91
C MET A 60 9.42 17.79 -7.32
N LEU A 61 9.53 16.89 -8.31
CA LEU A 61 9.68 17.21 -9.73
C LEU A 61 10.88 18.13 -10.04
N LYS A 62 11.95 18.07 -9.21
CA LYS A 62 13.13 18.94 -9.39
C LYS A 62 13.96 18.65 -10.65
N ASN A 63 13.83 17.45 -11.21
CA ASN A 63 14.53 17.06 -12.42
C ASN A 63 13.71 17.52 -13.65
N PRO A 64 14.32 18.22 -14.62
CA PRO A 64 13.60 18.72 -15.79
C PRO A 64 12.88 17.60 -16.56
N ARG A 65 11.63 17.87 -16.95
CA ARG A 65 10.79 16.96 -17.74
C ARG A 65 10.00 17.73 -18.77
N GLU A 66 9.71 17.08 -19.89
CA GLU A 66 8.88 17.65 -20.94
C GLU A 66 7.48 17.98 -20.41
N GLY A 67 6.98 19.19 -20.70
CA GLY A 67 5.67 19.65 -20.26
C GLY A 67 5.54 19.95 -18.76
N VAL A 68 6.63 19.85 -17.99
CA VAL A 68 6.67 20.21 -16.57
C VAL A 68 7.45 21.51 -16.39
N PRO A 69 6.94 22.49 -15.63
CA PRO A 69 7.68 23.72 -15.33
C PRO A 69 9.03 23.44 -14.64
N THR A 70 10.07 24.20 -14.99
CA THR A 70 11.40 24.07 -14.35
C THR A 70 11.38 24.48 -12.87
N ASP A 71 10.62 25.53 -12.53
CA ASP A 71 10.37 25.96 -11.16
C ASP A 71 8.94 25.55 -10.77
N VAL A 72 8.83 24.33 -10.24
CA VAL A 72 7.56 23.72 -9.86
C VAL A 72 6.87 24.49 -8.73
N PRO A 73 7.54 24.89 -7.63
CA PRO A 73 6.93 25.73 -6.60
C PRO A 73 6.35 27.04 -7.15
N ALA A 74 7.11 27.78 -7.98
CA ALA A 74 6.61 29.03 -8.55
C ALA A 74 5.40 28.82 -9.48
N ALA A 75 5.42 27.75 -10.28
CA ALA A 75 4.29 27.41 -11.15
C ALA A 75 3.03 27.03 -10.34
N ILE A 76 3.19 26.30 -9.24
CA ILE A 76 2.10 25.96 -8.32
C ILE A 76 1.51 27.22 -7.71
N ASP A 77 2.34 28.17 -7.26
CA ASP A 77 1.87 29.44 -6.68
C ASP A 77 1.12 30.30 -7.71
N GLU A 78 1.59 30.33 -8.95
CA GLU A 78 0.88 31.01 -10.04
C GLU A 78 -0.49 30.38 -10.31
N LEU A 79 -0.57 29.05 -10.36
CA LEU A 79 -1.85 28.36 -10.57
C LEU A 79 -2.82 28.57 -9.41
N LYS A 80 -2.34 28.64 -8.17
CA LYS A 80 -3.16 28.95 -6.98
C LYS A 80 -3.81 30.32 -7.05
N ARG A 81 -3.22 31.29 -7.76
CA ARG A 81 -3.82 32.64 -7.95
C ARG A 81 -5.14 32.61 -8.73
N LYS A 82 -5.48 31.50 -9.40
CA LYS A 82 -6.79 31.29 -10.02
C LYS A 82 -7.93 31.09 -9.01
N GLY A 83 -7.63 30.95 -7.71
CA GLY A 83 -8.63 30.92 -6.65
C GLY A 83 -9.35 29.58 -6.47
N HIS A 84 -8.82 28.50 -7.06
CA HIS A 84 -9.34 27.14 -6.91
C HIS A 84 -8.24 26.21 -6.36
N PRO A 85 -8.60 25.16 -5.60
CA PRO A 85 -7.67 24.10 -5.23
C PRO A 85 -7.00 23.48 -6.47
N LEU A 86 -5.79 22.96 -6.31
CA LEU A 86 -5.10 22.27 -7.39
C LEU A 86 -5.45 20.78 -7.39
N ALA A 87 -5.49 20.18 -8.58
CA ALA A 87 -5.52 18.73 -8.76
C ALA A 87 -4.25 18.27 -9.48
N TYR A 88 -3.58 17.25 -8.94
CA TYR A 88 -2.46 16.60 -9.64
C TYR A 88 -3.02 15.70 -10.74
N VAL A 89 -2.59 15.90 -11.98
CA VAL A 89 -3.10 15.15 -13.14
C VAL A 89 -1.95 14.53 -13.93
N GLY A 90 -2.04 13.25 -14.32
CA GLY A 90 -1.04 12.61 -15.20
C GLY A 90 -1.60 11.43 -16.00
N ASP A 91 -0.90 11.01 -17.05
CA ASP A 91 -1.36 9.87 -17.87
C ASP A 91 -1.25 8.55 -17.09
N VAL A 92 -0.10 8.34 -16.45
CA VAL A 92 0.12 7.24 -15.49
C VAL A 92 0.74 7.81 -14.23
N VAL A 93 0.18 7.53 -13.06
CA VAL A 93 0.56 8.18 -11.80
C VAL A 93 0.94 7.18 -10.72
N GLY A 94 2.07 7.43 -10.05
CA GLY A 94 2.45 6.75 -8.80
C GLY A 94 3.09 5.38 -8.97
N THR A 95 3.66 5.08 -10.14
CA THR A 95 4.39 3.82 -10.34
C THR A 95 5.67 3.74 -9.50
N GLY A 96 6.17 2.53 -9.29
CA GLY A 96 7.42 2.26 -8.60
C GLY A 96 7.28 2.07 -7.09
N SER A 97 8.12 2.78 -6.33
CA SER A 97 8.30 2.61 -4.89
C SER A 97 7.05 2.97 -4.07
N SER A 98 6.84 2.31 -2.92
CA SER A 98 5.76 2.59 -1.97
C SER A 98 5.99 3.83 -1.09
N ARG A 99 6.98 4.68 -1.42
CA ARG A 99 7.41 5.79 -0.57
C ARG A 99 6.28 6.81 -0.34
N LYS A 100 5.74 6.86 0.89
CA LYS A 100 4.67 7.80 1.29
C LYS A 100 5.06 9.27 1.07
N SER A 101 6.35 9.57 1.07
CA SER A 101 6.88 10.91 0.79
C SER A 101 6.43 11.47 -0.57
N ALA A 102 6.17 10.63 -1.58
CA ALA A 102 5.63 11.10 -2.86
C ALA A 102 4.23 11.71 -2.68
N THR A 103 3.34 11.02 -1.96
CA THR A 103 2.02 11.54 -1.56
C THR A 103 2.17 12.76 -0.66
N ASN A 104 3.04 12.71 0.36
CA ASN A 104 3.24 13.84 1.26
C ASN A 104 3.65 15.12 0.50
N SER A 105 4.55 15.03 -0.49
CA SER A 105 4.96 16.18 -1.29
C SER A 105 3.82 16.75 -2.13
N VAL A 106 3.02 15.90 -2.78
CA VAL A 106 1.85 16.35 -3.55
C VAL A 106 0.84 17.04 -2.64
N LEU A 107 0.50 16.43 -1.51
CA LEU A 107 -0.46 16.96 -0.55
C LEU A 107 0.06 18.20 0.19
N TRP A 108 1.38 18.33 0.36
CA TRP A 108 1.96 19.55 0.90
C TRP A 108 1.60 20.77 0.04
N TYR A 109 1.68 20.63 -1.28
CA TYR A 109 1.35 21.71 -2.20
C TYR A 109 -0.14 21.83 -2.51
N MET A 110 -0.88 20.72 -2.57
CA MET A 110 -2.23 20.65 -3.16
C MET A 110 -3.32 20.16 -2.19
N GLY A 111 -2.96 19.81 -0.97
CA GLY A 111 -3.88 19.40 0.09
C GLY A 111 -4.22 20.53 1.06
N ASP A 112 -4.93 20.15 2.12
CA ASP A 112 -5.46 21.02 3.15
C ASP A 112 -4.69 20.84 4.46
N ASP A 113 -4.59 21.93 5.24
CA ASP A 113 -4.02 21.88 6.58
C ASP A 113 -4.89 21.02 7.50
N ILE A 114 -4.25 20.18 8.31
CA ILE A 114 -4.93 19.38 9.33
C ILE A 114 -4.91 20.19 10.64
N PRO A 115 -6.08 20.54 11.24
CA PRO A 115 -6.11 21.37 12.44
C PRO A 115 -5.23 20.80 13.56
N TYR A 116 -4.35 21.64 14.09
CA TYR A 116 -3.44 21.33 15.21
C TYR A 116 -2.37 20.26 14.92
N VAL A 117 -2.20 19.84 13.67
CA VAL A 117 -1.14 18.91 13.26
C VAL A 117 -0.14 19.66 12.38
N PRO A 118 1.05 20.04 12.91
CA PRO A 118 2.01 20.84 12.16
C PRO A 118 2.65 20.02 11.03
N ASN A 119 2.99 20.71 9.94
CA ASN A 119 3.83 20.18 8.85
C ASN A 119 3.32 18.88 8.20
N LYS A 120 2.01 18.60 8.29
CA LYS A 120 1.33 17.52 7.57
C LYS A 120 0.02 18.04 6.98
N ARG A 121 -0.27 17.64 5.75
CA ARG A 121 -1.51 17.97 5.03
C ARG A 121 -2.24 16.70 4.60
N GLY A 122 -3.56 16.81 4.46
CA GLY A 122 -4.44 15.76 3.95
C GLY A 122 -5.28 16.28 2.79
N GLY A 123 -6.32 15.55 2.39
CA GLY A 123 -7.25 16.04 1.36
C GLY A 123 -6.63 16.07 -0.04
N GLY A 124 -7.09 16.99 -0.88
CA GLY A 124 -6.63 17.13 -2.26
C GLY A 124 -7.23 16.13 -3.25
N VAL A 125 -6.95 16.36 -4.54
CA VAL A 125 -7.48 15.55 -5.66
C VAL A 125 -6.32 15.07 -6.53
N CYS A 126 -6.33 13.78 -6.89
CA CYS A 126 -5.35 13.20 -7.79
C CYS A 126 -6.06 12.45 -8.92
N ILE A 127 -5.64 12.70 -10.15
CA ILE A 127 -6.30 12.23 -11.34
C ILE A 127 -5.27 11.53 -12.23
N GLY A 128 -5.56 10.31 -12.62
CA GLY A 128 -4.73 9.55 -13.55
C GLY A 128 -5.54 8.99 -14.70
N GLY A 129 -4.95 8.89 -15.89
CA GLY A 129 -5.42 7.89 -16.87
C GLY A 129 -5.29 6.47 -16.28
N LYS A 130 -4.23 6.27 -15.49
CA LYS A 130 -4.01 5.10 -14.64
C LYS A 130 -3.26 5.51 -13.37
N ILE A 131 -3.66 5.01 -12.22
CA ILE A 131 -3.01 5.21 -10.92
C ILE A 131 -2.52 3.85 -10.42
N ALA A 132 -1.26 3.76 -10.01
CA ALA A 132 -0.73 2.53 -9.45
C ALA A 132 -1.41 2.21 -8.09
N PRO A 133 -1.71 0.94 -7.79
CA PRO A 133 -2.55 0.55 -6.65
C PRO A 133 -2.00 1.00 -5.29
N ILE A 134 -0.69 0.91 -5.08
CA ILE A 134 -0.06 1.34 -3.82
C ILE A 134 -0.22 2.86 -3.62
N PHE A 135 -0.05 3.62 -4.71
CA PHE A 135 -0.19 5.07 -4.67
C PHE A 135 -1.66 5.49 -4.48
N TYR A 136 -2.60 4.81 -5.15
CA TYR A 136 -4.04 4.98 -4.95
C TYR A 136 -4.40 4.82 -3.47
N ASN A 137 -3.96 3.70 -2.87
CA ASN A 137 -4.19 3.42 -1.45
C ASN A 137 -3.52 4.46 -0.53
N THR A 138 -2.34 4.95 -0.90
CA THR A 138 -1.66 5.97 -0.08
C THR A 138 -2.40 7.32 -0.13
N MET A 139 -3.01 7.66 -1.27
CA MET A 139 -3.82 8.86 -1.45
C MET A 139 -5.13 8.77 -0.64
N GLU A 140 -5.88 7.67 -0.76
CA GLU A 140 -7.13 7.48 0.00
C GLU A 140 -6.89 7.39 1.52
N ASP A 141 -5.81 6.74 1.96
CA ASP A 141 -5.43 6.68 3.37
C ASP A 141 -5.08 8.07 3.94
N SER A 142 -4.64 9.00 3.09
CA SER A 142 -4.29 10.38 3.43
C SER A 142 -5.46 11.37 3.27
N GLY A 143 -6.66 10.87 2.97
CA GLY A 143 -7.88 11.69 2.82
C GLY A 143 -8.04 12.36 1.46
N ALA A 144 -7.19 12.04 0.48
CA ALA A 144 -7.31 12.55 -0.88
C ALA A 144 -8.39 11.81 -1.67
N LEU A 145 -8.85 12.41 -2.77
CA LEU A 145 -9.76 11.80 -3.73
C LEU A 145 -8.98 11.37 -5.00
N PRO A 146 -8.54 10.10 -5.11
CA PRO A 146 -7.94 9.56 -6.32
C PRO A 146 -9.01 9.12 -7.35
N LEU A 147 -8.90 9.63 -8.57
CA LEU A 147 -9.85 9.37 -9.67
C LEU A 147 -9.12 8.85 -10.92
N GLU A 148 -9.70 7.86 -11.58
CA GLU A 148 -9.21 7.35 -12.87
C GLU A 148 -10.19 7.71 -14.00
N PHE A 149 -9.72 8.46 -15.01
CA PHE A 149 -10.43 8.71 -16.26
C PHE A 149 -9.49 9.19 -17.37
N ASP A 150 -9.98 9.27 -18.61
CA ASP A 150 -9.17 9.79 -19.72
C ASP A 150 -8.78 11.26 -19.51
N VAL A 151 -7.50 11.46 -19.18
CA VAL A 151 -6.93 12.80 -18.94
C VAL A 151 -6.51 13.53 -20.21
N SER A 152 -6.66 12.93 -21.40
CA SER A 152 -6.30 13.60 -22.66
C SER A 152 -7.15 14.83 -22.98
N CYS A 153 -8.29 14.98 -22.30
CA CYS A 153 -9.20 16.11 -22.45
C CYS A 153 -8.87 17.34 -21.57
N VAL A 154 -7.83 17.25 -20.74
CA VAL A 154 -7.41 18.33 -19.81
C VAL A 154 -5.92 18.65 -19.96
N GLU A 155 -5.58 19.92 -19.78
CA GLU A 155 -4.24 20.50 -19.92
C GLU A 155 -3.85 21.32 -18.69
N MET A 156 -2.56 21.62 -18.56
CA MET A 156 -2.02 22.45 -17.48
C MET A 156 -2.79 23.78 -17.37
N GLY A 157 -3.27 24.08 -16.17
CA GLY A 157 -3.98 25.32 -15.86
C GLY A 157 -5.44 25.37 -16.28
N ASP A 158 -6.00 24.31 -16.88
CA ASP A 158 -7.44 24.22 -17.06
C ASP A 158 -8.17 24.30 -15.71
N VAL A 159 -9.37 24.88 -15.73
CA VAL A 159 -10.31 24.83 -14.61
C VAL A 159 -11.41 23.84 -14.97
N ILE A 160 -11.61 22.84 -14.11
CA ILE A 160 -12.60 21.78 -14.30
C ILE A 160 -13.50 21.65 -13.08
N ASP A 161 -14.76 21.31 -13.34
CA ASP A 161 -15.74 20.93 -12.33
C ASP A 161 -15.84 19.41 -12.29
N ILE A 162 -15.54 18.82 -11.14
CA ILE A 162 -15.68 17.39 -10.85
C ILE A 162 -16.98 17.20 -10.09
N HIS A 163 -17.82 16.25 -10.51
CA HIS A 163 -19.05 15.85 -9.84
C HIS A 163 -18.87 14.45 -9.25
N PRO A 164 -18.35 14.28 -8.01
CA PRO A 164 -17.95 12.99 -7.45
C PRO A 164 -19.07 11.96 -7.37
N TYR A 165 -20.29 12.43 -7.11
CA TYR A 165 -21.48 11.58 -6.96
C TYR A 165 -22.08 11.16 -8.30
N GLU A 166 -21.89 11.97 -9.36
CA GLU A 166 -22.43 11.70 -10.69
C GLU A 166 -21.41 11.02 -11.62
N GLY A 167 -20.12 11.01 -11.27
CA GLY A 167 -19.06 10.46 -12.11
C GLY A 167 -18.80 11.28 -13.37
N LYS A 168 -18.89 12.62 -13.29
CA LYS A 168 -18.77 13.53 -14.44
C LYS A 168 -17.69 14.59 -14.24
N VAL A 169 -17.04 14.96 -15.34
CA VAL A 169 -16.07 16.06 -15.40
C VAL A 169 -16.52 17.07 -16.45
N ILE A 170 -16.65 18.33 -16.04
CA ILE A 170 -17.09 19.45 -16.88
C ILE A 170 -15.96 20.45 -17.06
N LYS A 171 -15.70 20.88 -18.28
CA LYS A 171 -14.75 21.94 -18.63
C LYS A 171 -15.45 22.94 -19.55
N GLY A 172 -15.45 24.23 -19.18
CA GLY A 172 -16.10 25.28 -19.96
C GLY A 172 -17.59 25.03 -20.23
N GLY A 173 -18.31 24.45 -19.28
CA GLY A 173 -19.74 24.13 -19.39
C GLY A 173 -20.07 22.89 -20.23
N LYS A 174 -19.08 22.15 -20.73
CA LYS A 174 -19.27 20.89 -21.48
C LYS A 174 -18.71 19.71 -20.69
N GLN A 175 -19.43 18.59 -20.68
CA GLN A 175 -18.92 17.35 -20.14
C GLN A 175 -17.79 16.84 -21.04
N VAL A 176 -16.59 16.63 -20.47
CA VAL A 176 -15.40 16.20 -21.21
C VAL A 176 -14.96 14.78 -20.88
N ALA A 177 -15.34 14.27 -19.71
CA ALA A 177 -15.07 12.90 -19.29
C ALA A 177 -16.13 12.38 -18.32
N THR A 178 -16.19 11.07 -18.17
CA THR A 178 -16.90 10.36 -17.10
C THR A 178 -15.95 9.44 -16.36
N PHE A 179 -16.25 9.13 -15.11
CA PHE A 179 -15.49 8.19 -14.29
C PHE A 179 -16.42 7.40 -13.38
N GLU A 180 -15.92 6.28 -12.86
CA GLU A 180 -16.57 5.50 -11.83
C GLU A 180 -15.68 5.50 -10.58
N LEU A 181 -16.27 5.64 -9.40
CA LEU A 181 -15.54 5.46 -8.16
C LEU A 181 -15.28 3.97 -7.97
N LYS A 182 -14.06 3.60 -7.58
CA LYS A 182 -13.71 2.21 -7.26
C LYS A 182 -14.66 1.62 -6.19
N SER A 183 -15.07 2.46 -5.24
CA SER A 183 -16.12 2.19 -4.26
C SER A 183 -16.75 3.50 -3.82
N HIS A 184 -18.07 3.51 -3.59
CA HIS A 184 -18.73 4.68 -3.00
C HIS A 184 -18.30 4.94 -1.55
N VAL A 185 -17.68 3.95 -0.89
CA VAL A 185 -17.07 4.12 0.45
C VAL A 185 -15.97 5.18 0.42
N LEU A 186 -15.30 5.41 -0.71
CA LEU A 186 -14.29 6.47 -0.88
C LEU A 186 -14.81 7.85 -0.48
N LEU A 187 -16.10 8.12 -0.65
CA LEU A 187 -16.71 9.39 -0.22
C LEU A 187 -16.79 9.52 1.30
N ASP A 188 -17.01 8.43 2.03
CA ASP A 188 -16.91 8.41 3.49
C ASP A 188 -15.45 8.56 3.93
N GLU A 189 -14.50 7.97 3.19
CA GLU A 189 -13.07 8.05 3.51
C GLU A 189 -12.59 9.50 3.44
N VAL A 190 -12.91 10.21 2.34
CA VAL A 190 -12.58 11.63 2.19
C VAL A 190 -13.25 12.46 3.27
N GLN A 191 -14.54 12.24 3.56
CA GLN A 191 -15.25 12.97 4.63
C GLN A 191 -14.60 12.75 6.00
N ALA A 192 -14.14 11.52 6.30
CA ALA A 192 -13.44 11.19 7.54
C ALA A 192 -12.02 11.76 7.63
N GLY A 193 -11.48 12.32 6.53
CA GLY A 193 -10.09 12.76 6.44
C GLY A 193 -9.10 11.64 6.15
N GLY A 194 -9.58 10.52 5.61
CA GLY A 194 -8.79 9.35 5.23
C GLY A 194 -9.49 8.03 5.55
N ARG A 195 -9.12 6.99 4.82
CA ARG A 195 -9.62 5.62 5.07
C ARG A 195 -9.24 5.09 6.45
N ILE A 196 -8.02 5.36 6.92
CA ILE A 196 -7.56 4.93 8.25
C ILE A 196 -8.41 5.55 9.39
N PRO A 197 -8.60 6.90 9.45
CA PRO A 197 -9.55 7.50 10.39
C PRO A 197 -10.97 6.94 10.30
N LEU A 198 -11.47 6.69 9.08
CA LEU A 198 -12.81 6.12 8.88
C LEU A 198 -12.95 4.76 9.57
N ILE A 199 -12.00 3.85 9.37
CA ILE A 199 -12.04 2.49 9.93
C ILE A 199 -12.04 2.54 11.46
N ILE A 200 -11.13 3.33 12.05
CA ILE A 200 -11.04 3.48 13.50
C ILE A 200 -12.36 4.05 14.04
N GLY A 201 -12.86 5.13 13.45
CA GLY A 201 -14.09 5.78 13.88
C GLY A 201 -15.33 4.88 13.73
N ARG A 202 -15.43 4.10 12.65
CA ARG A 202 -16.50 3.10 12.45
C ARG A 202 -16.47 2.03 13.55
N GLN A 203 -15.30 1.54 13.91
CA GLN A 203 -15.16 0.56 15.00
C GLN A 203 -15.54 1.16 16.37
N VAL A 204 -15.18 2.41 16.64
CA VAL A 204 -15.60 3.14 17.85
C VAL A 204 -17.13 3.26 17.90
N THR A 205 -17.75 3.70 16.81
CA THR A 205 -19.22 3.78 16.71
C THR A 205 -19.87 2.41 16.89
N LYS A 206 -19.36 1.36 16.24
CA LYS A 206 -19.89 -0.01 16.40
C LYS A 206 -19.84 -0.46 17.86
N ARG A 207 -18.70 -0.33 18.53
CA ARG A 207 -18.54 -0.73 19.94
C ARG A 207 -19.47 0.05 20.87
N ALA A 208 -19.65 1.36 20.63
CA ALA A 208 -20.58 2.18 21.39
C ALA A 208 -22.03 1.73 21.22
N ARG A 209 -22.45 1.42 19.98
CA ARG A 209 -23.79 0.92 19.67
C ARG A 209 -24.05 -0.45 20.28
N ASP A 210 -23.10 -1.38 20.16
CA ASP A 210 -23.16 -2.71 20.77
C ASP A 210 -23.35 -2.60 22.31
N ALA A 211 -22.57 -1.72 22.97
CA ALA A 211 -22.67 -1.49 24.41
C ALA A 211 -24.00 -0.84 24.86
N LEU A 212 -24.65 -0.08 23.97
CA LEU A 212 -25.97 0.52 24.20
C LEU A 212 -27.13 -0.39 23.77
N GLY A 213 -26.86 -1.58 23.23
CA GLY A 213 -27.89 -2.48 22.71
C GLY A 213 -28.60 -1.96 21.46
N LEU A 214 -27.93 -1.10 20.68
CA LEU A 214 -28.45 -0.55 19.43
C LEU A 214 -28.08 -1.43 18.24
N GLY A 215 -28.92 -1.46 17.21
CA GLY A 215 -28.59 -2.12 15.94
C GLY A 215 -27.44 -1.44 15.17
N PRO A 216 -26.93 -2.06 14.09
CA PRO A 216 -25.88 -1.48 13.25
C PRO A 216 -26.19 -0.05 12.79
N SER A 217 -25.16 0.78 12.60
CA SER A 217 -25.34 2.16 12.12
C SER A 217 -25.70 2.19 10.63
N ALA A 218 -26.66 3.02 10.25
CA ALA A 218 -27.02 3.31 8.86
C ALA A 218 -26.33 4.57 8.31
N VAL A 219 -25.46 5.21 9.10
CA VAL A 219 -24.79 6.48 8.73
C VAL A 219 -23.73 6.26 7.64
N PHE A 220 -23.07 5.11 7.66
CA PHE A 220 -21.92 4.83 6.82
C PHE A 220 -22.33 4.08 5.55
N ARG A 221 -21.68 4.41 4.42
CA ARG A 221 -21.79 3.63 3.19
C ARG A 221 -21.18 2.25 3.41
N LEU A 222 -21.91 1.23 2.96
CA LEU A 222 -21.43 -0.14 2.97
C LEU A 222 -20.65 -0.44 1.67
N PRO A 223 -19.64 -1.31 1.72
CA PRO A 223 -19.05 -1.89 0.53
C PRO A 223 -20.12 -2.56 -0.33
N THR A 224 -19.94 -2.55 -1.65
CA THR A 224 -20.85 -3.25 -2.57
C THR A 224 -20.76 -4.75 -2.30
N ASP A 225 -21.90 -5.44 -2.22
CA ASP A 225 -21.92 -6.90 -2.11
C ASP A 225 -21.27 -7.51 -3.36
N ALA A 226 -20.31 -8.40 -3.18
CA ALA A 226 -19.72 -9.13 -4.29
C ALA A 226 -20.76 -10.09 -4.90
N ALA A 227 -20.74 -10.22 -6.23
CA ALA A 227 -21.56 -11.22 -6.91
C ALA A 227 -21.25 -12.62 -6.36
N PRO A 228 -22.26 -13.51 -6.19
CA PRO A 228 -22.06 -14.82 -5.60
C PRO A 228 -21.00 -15.67 -6.34
N ALA A 229 -20.21 -16.44 -5.59
CA ALA A 229 -19.13 -17.26 -6.13
C ALA A 229 -19.68 -18.32 -7.11
N ALA A 230 -19.35 -18.20 -8.40
CA ALA A 230 -19.88 -19.11 -9.43
C ALA A 230 -19.14 -20.47 -9.51
N ALA A 231 -17.90 -20.61 -9.00
CA ALA A 231 -17.09 -21.82 -9.25
C ALA A 231 -16.02 -22.19 -8.20
N GLY A 232 -15.86 -21.45 -7.09
CA GLY A 232 -14.82 -21.67 -6.07
C GLY A 232 -13.91 -20.47 -5.87
N TYR A 233 -12.82 -20.65 -5.11
CA TYR A 233 -11.85 -19.59 -4.77
C TYR A 233 -10.45 -19.90 -5.31
N THR A 234 -9.75 -18.88 -5.81
CA THR A 234 -8.33 -18.95 -6.16
C THR A 234 -7.44 -19.09 -4.91
N LEU A 235 -6.14 -19.35 -5.08
CA LEU A 235 -5.22 -19.50 -3.95
C LEU A 235 -5.15 -18.20 -3.14
N ALA A 236 -5.01 -17.06 -3.81
CA ALA A 236 -4.99 -15.76 -3.15
C ALA A 236 -6.30 -15.48 -2.39
N GLN A 237 -7.45 -15.80 -2.99
CA GLN A 237 -8.76 -15.62 -2.36
C GLN A 237 -8.93 -16.48 -1.11
N LYS A 238 -8.45 -17.73 -1.13
CA LYS A 238 -8.43 -18.62 0.04
C LYS A 238 -7.51 -18.11 1.14
N MET A 239 -6.30 -17.64 0.80
CA MET A 239 -5.35 -17.10 1.78
C MET A 239 -5.94 -15.88 2.50
N VAL A 240 -6.53 -14.94 1.76
CA VAL A 240 -7.20 -13.76 2.32
C VAL A 240 -8.44 -14.18 3.12
N GLY A 241 -9.23 -15.13 2.62
CA GLY A 241 -10.39 -15.69 3.34
C GLY A 241 -10.01 -16.28 4.69
N LYS A 242 -8.98 -17.12 4.72
CA LYS A 242 -8.44 -17.73 5.95
C LYS A 242 -8.04 -16.65 6.96
N ALA A 243 -7.38 -15.58 6.52
CA ALA A 243 -7.01 -14.46 7.37
C ALA A 243 -8.21 -13.63 7.88
N CYS A 244 -9.38 -13.76 7.23
CA CYS A 244 -10.64 -13.15 7.65
C CYS A 244 -11.59 -14.12 8.37
N GLY A 245 -11.22 -15.40 8.53
CA GLY A 245 -12.07 -16.43 9.13
C GLY A 245 -13.19 -16.96 8.23
N VAL A 246 -13.08 -16.82 6.91
CA VAL A 246 -14.05 -17.33 5.91
C VAL A 246 -13.36 -18.21 4.86
N ALA A 247 -14.12 -18.93 4.03
CA ALA A 247 -13.55 -19.85 3.04
C ALA A 247 -12.77 -19.16 1.90
N GLY A 248 -13.14 -17.91 1.59
CA GLY A 248 -12.49 -17.09 0.57
C GLY A 248 -13.13 -15.71 0.48
N VAL A 249 -12.43 -14.75 -0.13
CA VAL A 249 -12.92 -13.39 -0.39
C VAL A 249 -13.01 -13.15 -1.89
N LEU A 250 -14.14 -12.64 -2.39
CA LEU A 250 -14.35 -12.41 -3.81
C LEU A 250 -13.80 -11.04 -4.26
N PRO A 251 -13.44 -10.87 -5.55
CA PRO A 251 -12.99 -9.58 -6.06
C PRO A 251 -14.04 -8.48 -5.84
N GLY A 252 -13.58 -7.28 -5.46
CA GLY A 252 -14.43 -6.14 -5.11
C GLY A 252 -14.98 -6.16 -3.68
N GLN A 253 -14.91 -7.31 -2.99
CA GLN A 253 -15.34 -7.40 -1.60
C GLN A 253 -14.33 -6.72 -0.68
N TYR A 254 -14.82 -5.83 0.20
CA TYR A 254 -14.03 -5.28 1.29
C TYR A 254 -13.79 -6.34 2.38
N CYS A 255 -12.56 -6.40 2.88
CA CYS A 255 -12.18 -7.27 3.99
C CYS A 255 -11.06 -6.65 4.84
N GLU A 256 -10.86 -7.19 6.04
CA GLU A 256 -9.82 -6.77 6.98
C GLU A 256 -8.97 -8.00 7.41
N PRO A 257 -8.13 -8.57 6.52
CA PRO A 257 -7.32 -9.74 6.86
C PRO A 257 -6.38 -9.50 8.04
N LEU A 258 -6.18 -10.54 8.85
CA LEU A 258 -5.14 -10.58 9.87
C LEU A 258 -3.74 -10.49 9.26
N MET A 259 -2.97 -9.50 9.71
CA MET A 259 -1.58 -9.29 9.32
C MET A 259 -0.65 -10.13 10.19
N THR A 260 -0.20 -11.25 9.64
CA THR A 260 0.71 -12.17 10.33
C THR A 260 2.15 -11.66 10.33
N THR A 261 2.57 -11.00 9.24
CA THR A 261 3.95 -10.52 9.07
C THR A 261 3.95 -9.12 8.45
N VAL A 262 4.65 -8.18 9.08
CA VAL A 262 4.80 -6.79 8.62
C VAL A 262 6.29 -6.45 8.46
N GLY A 263 6.70 -6.04 7.26
CA GLY A 263 8.07 -5.60 6.97
C GLY A 263 8.26 -4.08 6.98
N SER A 264 9.40 -3.60 7.47
CA SER A 264 9.82 -2.19 7.45
C SER A 264 11.30 -2.10 7.10
N GLN A 265 11.69 -1.10 6.29
CA GLN A 265 13.07 -0.83 5.89
C GLN A 265 13.49 0.61 6.25
N ASP A 266 14.75 0.95 6.12
CA ASP A 266 15.38 2.13 6.72
C ASP A 266 15.14 3.48 6.00
N THR A 267 14.61 3.48 4.78
CA THR A 267 14.24 4.70 4.04
C THR A 267 12.75 5.04 4.12
N THR A 268 11.89 4.08 4.48
CA THR A 268 10.47 4.29 4.80
C THR A 268 10.22 4.18 6.30
N GLY A 269 11.11 3.56 7.05
CA GLY A 269 11.04 3.33 8.49
C GLY A 269 10.87 4.62 9.30
N PRO A 270 11.64 5.69 9.05
CA PRO A 270 11.43 6.98 9.71
C PRO A 270 10.03 7.57 9.52
N MET A 271 9.45 7.48 8.31
CA MET A 271 8.06 7.90 8.08
C MET A 271 7.08 6.97 8.80
N THR A 272 7.29 5.66 8.74
CA THR A 272 6.45 4.65 9.42
C THR A 272 6.47 4.84 10.94
N ARG A 273 7.62 5.20 11.52
CA ARG A 273 7.76 5.61 12.92
C ARG A 273 6.86 6.79 13.25
N ASP A 274 6.85 7.81 12.40
CA ASP A 274 6.08 9.03 12.66
C ASP A 274 4.57 8.78 12.49
N GLU A 275 4.15 7.98 11.50
CA GLU A 275 2.76 7.53 11.38
C GLU A 275 2.33 6.65 12.59
N LEU A 276 3.22 5.82 13.13
CA LEU A 276 2.96 5.05 14.36
C LEU A 276 2.78 5.95 15.59
N LYS A 277 3.49 7.09 15.67
CA LYS A 277 3.29 8.07 16.74
C LYS A 277 1.94 8.76 16.61
N ASP A 278 1.55 9.13 15.39
CA ASP A 278 0.26 9.76 15.11
C ASP A 278 -0.91 8.83 15.45
N LEU A 279 -0.73 7.52 15.25
CA LEU A 279 -1.68 6.47 15.67
C LEU A 279 -1.61 6.13 17.16
N ALA A 280 -0.78 6.81 17.95
CA ALA A 280 -0.54 6.53 19.37
C ALA A 280 -0.16 5.06 19.65
N CYS A 281 0.56 4.42 18.73
CA CYS A 281 0.95 3.01 18.85
C CYS A 281 2.06 2.84 19.90
N LEU A 282 1.73 2.12 20.99
CA LEU A 282 2.65 1.76 22.07
C LEU A 282 3.12 0.30 22.01
N GLY A 283 2.49 -0.53 21.17
CA GLY A 283 2.86 -1.92 20.97
C GLY A 283 2.19 -2.47 19.71
N PHE A 284 2.87 -3.38 19.02
CA PHE A 284 2.33 -3.99 17.82
C PHE A 284 1.36 -5.13 18.18
N LEU A 285 0.25 -5.18 17.43
CA LEU A 285 -0.72 -6.28 17.50
C LEU A 285 -0.54 -7.27 16.34
N ALA A 286 0.16 -6.88 15.27
CA ALA A 286 0.61 -7.82 14.25
C ALA A 286 1.54 -8.88 14.86
N ASP A 287 1.41 -10.14 14.42
CA ASP A 287 2.13 -11.25 15.06
C ASP A 287 3.66 -11.16 14.89
N LEU A 288 4.15 -10.56 13.81
CA LEU A 288 5.56 -10.19 13.65
C LEU A 288 5.68 -8.88 12.88
N THR A 289 6.44 -7.94 13.42
CA THR A 289 6.90 -6.74 12.71
C THR A 289 8.42 -6.76 12.69
N MET A 290 9.05 -6.58 11.52
CA MET A 290 10.50 -6.61 11.35
C MET A 290 11.03 -5.33 10.71
N GLN A 291 12.10 -4.76 11.25
CA GLN A 291 12.82 -3.61 10.71
C GLN A 291 14.20 -4.01 10.19
N SER A 292 14.56 -3.58 8.98
CA SER A 292 15.91 -3.74 8.41
C SER A 292 16.69 -2.42 8.29
N PHE A 293 17.99 -2.52 8.02
CA PHE A 293 18.89 -1.39 7.71
C PHE A 293 19.72 -1.70 6.46
N CYS A 294 19.06 -1.72 5.29
CA CYS A 294 19.67 -2.23 4.06
C CYS A 294 19.91 -1.17 2.98
N HIS A 295 19.17 -0.06 2.99
CA HIS A 295 19.26 0.97 1.94
C HIS A 295 20.27 2.07 2.28
N THR A 296 20.58 2.27 3.57
CA THR A 296 21.42 3.36 4.06
C THR A 296 22.71 2.88 4.73
N ALA A 297 22.93 1.57 4.84
CA ALA A 297 24.04 1.00 5.59
C ALA A 297 25.41 1.11 4.91
N ALA A 298 25.48 1.09 3.57
CA ALA A 298 26.75 1.07 2.85
C ALA A 298 27.53 2.41 2.96
N TYR A 299 26.82 3.53 2.86
CA TYR A 299 27.40 4.88 2.87
C TYR A 299 26.50 5.83 3.68
N PRO A 300 26.43 5.65 5.02
CA PRO A 300 25.47 6.39 5.83
C PRO A 300 25.83 7.88 5.90
N LYS A 301 24.86 8.75 5.63
CA LYS A 301 24.94 10.17 5.99
C LYS A 301 24.82 10.32 7.52
N PRO A 302 25.22 11.46 8.11
CA PRO A 302 25.07 11.68 9.56
C PRO A 302 23.63 11.45 10.08
N VAL A 303 22.61 11.81 9.30
CA VAL A 303 21.20 11.56 9.64
C VAL A 303 20.79 10.08 9.55
N ASP A 304 21.43 9.30 8.67
CA ASP A 304 21.23 7.86 8.58
C ASP A 304 21.81 7.17 9.82
N VAL A 305 22.98 7.61 10.29
CA VAL A 305 23.57 7.13 11.55
C VAL A 305 22.64 7.37 12.75
N VAL A 306 21.98 8.54 12.83
CA VAL A 306 20.95 8.79 13.86
C VAL A 306 19.79 7.79 13.73
N THR A 307 19.37 7.49 12.51
CA THR A 307 18.33 6.47 12.26
C THR A 307 18.78 5.09 12.73
N HIS A 308 20.03 4.70 12.45
CA HIS A 308 20.60 3.42 12.89
C HIS A 308 20.65 3.26 14.40
N HIS A 309 20.80 4.37 15.14
CA HIS A 309 20.85 4.35 16.61
C HIS A 309 19.48 4.49 17.28
N THR A 310 18.47 5.05 16.62
CA THR A 310 17.18 5.38 17.26
C THR A 310 16.02 4.51 16.81
N LEU A 311 16.02 4.06 15.55
CA LEU A 311 14.94 3.26 15.00
C LEU A 311 14.87 1.83 15.59
N PRO A 312 15.99 1.13 15.90
CA PRO A 312 15.92 -0.18 16.54
C PRO A 312 15.11 -0.16 17.85
N ASP A 313 15.45 0.75 18.77
CA ASP A 313 14.78 0.83 20.07
C ASP A 313 13.30 1.20 19.94
N PHE A 314 12.96 2.06 18.99
CA PHE A 314 11.57 2.40 18.70
C PHE A 314 10.74 1.18 18.28
N ILE A 315 11.32 0.29 17.46
CA ILE A 315 10.67 -0.93 16.98
C ILE A 315 10.63 -2.00 18.08
N MET A 316 11.74 -2.23 18.77
CA MET A 316 11.85 -3.24 19.83
C MET A 316 10.94 -2.93 21.02
N SER A 317 10.88 -1.68 21.46
CA SER A 317 9.97 -1.26 22.55
C SER A 317 8.49 -1.52 22.27
N ARG A 318 8.12 -1.82 21.01
CA ARG A 318 6.77 -2.17 20.58
C ARG A 318 6.58 -3.66 20.29
N GLY A 319 7.58 -4.51 20.57
CA GLY A 319 7.54 -5.95 20.32
C GLY A 319 8.00 -6.37 18.92
N GLY A 320 8.59 -5.45 18.13
CA GLY A 320 9.11 -5.72 16.80
C GLY A 320 10.57 -6.19 16.79
N VAL A 321 10.92 -7.03 15.81
CA VAL A 321 12.30 -7.50 15.59
C VAL A 321 13.07 -6.44 14.82
N SER A 322 14.27 -6.10 15.30
CA SER A 322 15.19 -5.20 14.59
C SER A 322 16.42 -5.96 14.12
N LEU A 323 16.72 -5.85 12.83
CA LEU A 323 18.03 -6.22 12.28
C LEU A 323 19.04 -5.09 12.55
N ARG A 324 20.28 -5.30 12.11
CA ARG A 324 21.41 -4.39 12.28
C ARG A 324 21.92 -3.89 10.92
N PRO A 325 22.51 -2.68 10.84
CA PRO A 325 23.24 -2.26 9.65
C PRO A 325 24.33 -3.28 9.29
N GLY A 326 24.34 -3.74 8.04
CA GLY A 326 25.27 -4.77 7.55
C GLY A 326 24.67 -6.17 7.43
N ASP A 327 23.50 -6.45 8.01
CA ASP A 327 22.84 -7.76 7.90
C ASP A 327 22.33 -8.06 6.48
N GLY A 328 22.06 -7.02 5.68
CA GLY A 328 21.64 -7.15 4.29
C GLY A 328 20.16 -6.89 4.04
N ILE A 329 19.70 -7.26 2.85
CA ILE A 329 18.42 -6.85 2.25
C ILE A 329 17.23 -7.35 3.08
N ILE A 330 16.24 -6.47 3.33
CA ILE A 330 15.00 -6.75 4.08
C ILE A 330 14.38 -8.10 3.71
N HIS A 331 14.12 -8.36 2.43
CA HIS A 331 13.35 -9.53 1.99
C HIS A 331 14.12 -10.84 2.14
N THR A 332 15.45 -10.80 2.11
CA THR A 332 16.30 -11.97 2.40
C THR A 332 16.13 -12.46 3.84
N TRP A 333 15.77 -11.57 4.77
CA TRP A 333 15.50 -11.88 6.16
C TRP A 333 14.01 -12.10 6.42
N LEU A 334 13.16 -11.17 5.95
CA LEU A 334 11.71 -11.21 6.16
C LEU A 334 11.09 -12.50 5.61
N ASN A 335 11.51 -12.94 4.42
CA ASN A 335 11.01 -14.17 3.81
C ASN A 335 11.29 -15.41 4.66
N ARG A 336 12.39 -15.39 5.43
CA ARG A 336 12.74 -16.45 6.38
C ARG A 336 11.95 -16.40 7.69
N MET A 337 11.09 -15.40 7.87
CA MET A 337 10.23 -15.24 9.05
C MET A 337 8.74 -15.50 8.72
N LEU A 338 8.43 -15.94 7.50
CA LEU A 338 7.06 -16.16 7.06
C LEU A 338 6.48 -17.49 7.56
N VAL A 339 5.15 -17.54 7.67
CA VAL A 339 4.40 -18.77 7.91
C VAL A 339 3.53 -19.04 6.67
N PRO A 340 3.51 -20.27 6.12
CA PRO A 340 2.76 -20.58 4.91
C PRO A 340 1.27 -20.23 5.01
N ASP A 341 0.67 -19.85 3.88
CA ASP A 341 -0.76 -19.51 3.75
C ASP A 341 -1.26 -18.40 4.67
N THR A 342 -0.37 -17.49 5.09
CA THR A 342 -0.72 -16.31 5.88
C THR A 342 -0.60 -15.03 5.04
N VAL A 343 -1.24 -13.97 5.53
CA VAL A 343 -1.27 -12.66 4.87
C VAL A 343 -0.37 -11.68 5.61
N GLY A 344 0.28 -10.78 4.87
CA GLY A 344 1.02 -9.68 5.46
C GLY A 344 1.16 -8.45 4.56
N THR A 345 2.01 -7.52 4.99
CA THR A 345 2.29 -6.28 4.27
C THR A 345 3.72 -5.79 4.57
N GLY A 346 4.13 -4.71 3.94
CA GLY A 346 5.38 -4.05 4.28
C GLY A 346 5.53 -2.68 3.63
N GLY A 347 6.33 -1.84 4.27
CA GLY A 347 6.70 -0.48 3.83
C GLY A 347 7.70 -0.47 2.69
N ASP A 348 7.57 -1.43 1.76
CA ASP A 348 8.46 -1.62 0.63
C ASP A 348 7.69 -2.34 -0.50
N SER A 349 7.73 -1.80 -1.72
CA SER A 349 6.97 -2.30 -2.87
C SER A 349 7.36 -3.71 -3.31
N HIS A 350 8.54 -4.19 -2.88
CA HIS A 350 9.05 -5.54 -3.15
C HIS A 350 8.76 -6.52 -2.00
N THR A 351 7.92 -6.13 -1.03
CA THR A 351 7.36 -7.07 -0.04
C THR A 351 6.39 -8.02 -0.74
N ARG A 352 6.93 -9.08 -1.37
CA ARG A 352 6.21 -10.05 -2.21
C ARG A 352 6.48 -11.47 -1.74
N PHE A 353 5.73 -11.90 -0.74
CA PHE A 353 6.01 -13.15 -0.03
C PHE A 353 6.06 -14.37 -0.99
N PRO A 354 7.12 -15.19 -0.94
CA PRO A 354 7.20 -16.42 -1.73
C PRO A 354 6.35 -17.56 -1.15
N ILE A 355 5.92 -17.44 0.12
CA ILE A 355 4.97 -18.34 0.79
C ILE A 355 3.91 -17.50 1.52
N GLY A 356 2.63 -17.77 1.26
CA GLY A 356 1.53 -16.87 1.65
C GLY A 356 1.31 -15.76 0.61
N ILE A 357 0.79 -14.62 1.05
CA ILE A 357 0.56 -13.45 0.20
C ILE A 357 0.80 -12.15 0.97
N SER A 358 1.34 -11.14 0.28
CA SER A 358 1.50 -9.79 0.83
C SER A 358 0.98 -8.72 -0.12
N PHE A 359 0.45 -7.66 0.48
CA PHE A 359 0.05 -6.43 -0.21
C PHE A 359 0.87 -5.26 0.31
N PRO A 360 1.94 -4.84 -0.39
CA PRO A 360 2.74 -3.69 0.01
C PRO A 360 1.92 -2.42 0.13
N ALA A 361 2.35 -1.53 1.01
CA ALA A 361 1.66 -0.27 1.24
C ALA A 361 2.60 0.87 1.61
N GLY A 362 2.07 2.09 1.59
CA GLY A 362 2.74 3.26 2.14
C GLY A 362 2.82 3.21 3.67
N SER A 363 3.70 4.03 4.26
CA SER A 363 3.98 4.04 5.70
C SER A 363 2.77 4.19 6.61
N GLY A 364 1.71 4.90 6.19
CA GLY A 364 0.49 5.07 6.98
C GLY A 364 -0.26 3.75 7.20
N LEU A 365 -0.50 3.01 6.12
CA LEU A 365 -1.18 1.72 6.20
C LEU A 365 -0.32 0.65 6.87
N VAL A 366 1.00 0.69 6.68
CA VAL A 366 1.94 -0.21 7.37
C VAL A 366 1.94 0.06 8.88
N ALA A 367 1.90 1.33 9.29
CA ALA A 367 1.76 1.69 10.70
C ALA A 367 0.43 1.18 11.27
N PHE A 368 -0.67 1.36 10.55
CA PHE A 368 -1.98 0.84 10.94
C PHE A 368 -1.98 -0.69 11.07
N ALA A 369 -1.41 -1.39 10.09
CA ALA A 369 -1.30 -2.85 10.08
C ALA A 369 -0.48 -3.39 11.24
N ALA A 370 0.67 -2.78 11.54
CA ALA A 370 1.49 -3.16 12.68
C ALA A 370 0.78 -2.90 14.02
N ALA A 371 0.13 -1.74 14.14
CA ALA A 371 -0.55 -1.30 15.36
C ALA A 371 -1.81 -2.09 15.68
N THR A 372 -2.60 -2.47 14.67
CA THR A 372 -3.91 -3.13 14.86
C THR A 372 -3.89 -4.62 14.59
N GLY A 373 -2.90 -5.13 13.86
CA GLY A 373 -2.85 -6.51 13.38
C GLY A 373 -3.80 -6.78 12.22
N LEU A 374 -4.47 -5.77 11.67
CA LEU A 374 -5.43 -5.89 10.56
C LEU A 374 -5.07 -4.91 9.45
N MET A 375 -5.48 -5.18 8.21
CA MET A 375 -5.27 -4.24 7.10
C MET A 375 -6.53 -4.16 6.23
N PRO A 376 -7.10 -2.97 5.97
CA PRO A 376 -8.19 -2.83 5.01
C PRO A 376 -7.74 -3.24 3.60
N LEU A 377 -8.62 -3.99 2.93
CA LEU A 377 -8.38 -4.47 1.58
C LEU A 377 -9.69 -4.57 0.80
N ASP A 378 -9.81 -3.79 -0.28
CA ASP A 378 -10.75 -4.12 -1.35
C ASP A 378 -10.11 -5.20 -2.20
N MET A 379 -10.65 -6.42 -2.14
CA MET A 379 -10.01 -7.59 -2.73
C MET A 379 -9.83 -7.40 -4.25
N PRO A 380 -8.59 -7.42 -4.76
CA PRO A 380 -8.35 -7.27 -6.19
C PRO A 380 -8.84 -8.48 -7.00
N GLU A 381 -9.10 -8.25 -8.29
CA GLU A 381 -9.18 -9.35 -9.26
C GLU A 381 -7.81 -10.03 -9.43
N SER A 382 -7.80 -11.26 -9.96
CA SER A 382 -6.59 -12.03 -10.22
C SER A 382 -6.28 -12.17 -11.71
N VAL A 383 -4.99 -12.34 -12.03
CA VAL A 383 -4.48 -12.75 -13.35
C VAL A 383 -3.65 -14.01 -13.16
N LEU A 384 -4.06 -15.10 -13.82
CA LEU A 384 -3.34 -16.36 -13.80
C LEU A 384 -2.24 -16.39 -14.87
N VAL A 385 -1.02 -16.73 -14.46
CA VAL A 385 0.10 -17.06 -15.34
C VAL A 385 0.53 -18.50 -15.05
N ARG A 386 0.39 -19.38 -16.02
CA ARG A 386 0.77 -20.80 -15.89
C ARG A 386 1.91 -21.13 -16.86
N PHE A 387 3.03 -21.58 -16.33
CA PHE A 387 4.12 -22.13 -17.11
C PHE A 387 3.86 -23.62 -17.42
N THR A 388 4.27 -24.07 -18.59
CA THR A 388 4.17 -25.48 -19.01
C THR A 388 5.41 -25.85 -19.83
N GLY A 389 5.89 -27.08 -19.69
CA GLY A 389 7.06 -27.60 -20.41
C GLY A 389 8.34 -27.61 -19.56
N THR A 390 9.49 -27.67 -20.22
CA THR A 390 10.81 -27.78 -19.58
C THR A 390 11.69 -26.61 -19.99
N MET A 391 12.42 -26.02 -19.01
CA MET A 391 13.40 -24.97 -19.28
C MET A 391 14.47 -25.48 -20.26
N GLN A 392 14.75 -24.68 -21.29
CA GLN A 392 15.75 -25.02 -22.31
C GLN A 392 17.18 -24.79 -21.80
N PRO A 393 18.20 -25.42 -22.39
CA PRO A 393 19.60 -25.18 -22.01
C PRO A 393 19.96 -23.69 -22.08
N GLY A 394 20.55 -23.16 -21.01
CA GLY A 394 20.95 -21.75 -20.89
C GLY A 394 19.84 -20.79 -20.46
N VAL A 395 18.58 -21.24 -20.37
CA VAL A 395 17.47 -20.44 -19.84
C VAL A 395 17.47 -20.49 -18.32
N THR A 396 17.36 -19.34 -17.69
CA THR A 396 17.33 -19.16 -16.23
C THR A 396 15.93 -18.83 -15.75
N LEU A 397 15.71 -18.89 -14.43
CA LEU A 397 14.45 -18.44 -13.83
C LEU A 397 14.18 -16.95 -14.08
N ARG A 398 15.23 -16.14 -14.16
CA ARG A 398 15.10 -14.72 -14.48
C ARG A 398 14.60 -14.48 -15.91
N ASP A 399 14.89 -15.37 -16.84
CA ASP A 399 14.30 -15.30 -18.19
C ASP A 399 12.80 -15.58 -18.14
N LEU A 400 12.34 -16.51 -17.29
CA LEU A 400 10.92 -16.77 -17.07
C LEU A 400 10.20 -15.55 -16.46
N VAL A 401 10.85 -14.83 -15.54
CA VAL A 401 10.34 -13.56 -15.02
C VAL A 401 10.09 -12.56 -16.15
N HIS A 402 11.05 -12.40 -17.07
CA HIS A 402 10.94 -11.47 -18.20
C HIS A 402 10.03 -11.99 -19.33
N ALA A 403 9.80 -13.30 -19.40
CA ALA A 403 8.86 -13.88 -20.36
C ALA A 403 7.41 -13.45 -20.09
N ILE A 404 7.03 -13.19 -18.82
CA ILE A 404 5.68 -12.72 -18.45
C ILE A 404 5.31 -11.42 -19.18
N PRO A 405 6.04 -10.29 -19.01
CA PRO A 405 5.72 -9.07 -19.74
C PRO A 405 5.92 -9.22 -21.25
N TYR A 406 6.90 -10.00 -21.71
CA TYR A 406 7.13 -10.25 -23.14
C TYR A 406 5.90 -10.88 -23.81
N VAL A 407 5.36 -11.96 -23.24
CA VAL A 407 4.16 -12.65 -23.76
C VAL A 407 2.92 -11.77 -23.62
N ALA A 408 2.79 -10.99 -22.54
CA ALA A 408 1.67 -10.06 -22.39
C ALA A 408 1.67 -8.97 -23.48
N ILE A 409 2.85 -8.46 -23.87
CA ILE A 409 3.00 -7.51 -24.99
C ILE A 409 2.60 -8.19 -26.31
N GLN A 410 3.09 -9.40 -26.58
CA GLN A 410 2.73 -10.14 -27.79
C GLN A 410 1.22 -10.40 -27.90
N ARG A 411 0.52 -10.58 -26.78
CA ARG A 411 -0.93 -10.78 -26.71
C ARG A 411 -1.73 -9.46 -26.69
N GLY A 412 -1.07 -8.29 -26.73
CA GLY A 412 -1.73 -6.99 -26.66
C GLY A 412 -2.35 -6.64 -25.29
N LEU A 413 -1.97 -7.36 -24.23
CA LEU A 413 -2.45 -7.18 -22.86
C LEU A 413 -1.59 -6.19 -22.06
N LEU A 414 -0.40 -5.86 -22.56
CA LEU A 414 0.53 -4.90 -21.98
C LEU A 414 1.11 -4.02 -23.10
N THR A 415 1.19 -2.71 -22.90
CA THR A 415 1.87 -1.77 -23.81
C THR A 415 3.07 -1.12 -23.14
N VAL A 416 4.07 -0.76 -23.95
CA VAL A 416 5.25 0.02 -23.52
C VAL A 416 4.92 1.51 -23.44
N GLU A 417 4.13 2.01 -24.39
CA GLU A 417 3.67 3.40 -24.47
C GLU A 417 2.97 3.85 -23.17
N LYS A 418 3.25 5.08 -22.73
CA LYS A 418 2.76 5.63 -21.46
C LYS A 418 1.36 6.22 -21.62
N LYS A 419 1.15 6.97 -22.70
CA LYS A 419 -0.17 7.53 -23.00
C LYS A 419 -1.14 6.41 -23.35
N GLY A 420 -2.27 6.32 -22.63
CA GLY A 420 -3.26 5.25 -22.84
C GLY A 420 -2.74 3.84 -22.52
N LYS A 421 -1.79 3.71 -21.58
CA LYS A 421 -1.13 2.45 -21.23
C LYS A 421 -2.11 1.33 -20.91
N LYS A 422 -2.01 0.21 -21.63
CA LYS A 422 -2.68 -1.06 -21.28
C LYS A 422 -1.76 -1.86 -20.38
N ASN A 423 -2.30 -2.36 -19.27
CA ASN A 423 -1.57 -3.25 -18.36
C ASN A 423 -2.55 -4.16 -17.62
N VAL A 424 -2.72 -5.39 -18.10
CA VAL A 424 -3.61 -6.40 -17.50
C VAL A 424 -3.30 -6.71 -16.04
N PHE A 425 -2.06 -6.50 -15.60
CA PHE A 425 -1.62 -6.80 -14.23
C PHE A 425 -1.88 -5.66 -13.24
N SER A 426 -2.09 -4.44 -13.75
CA SER A 426 -2.17 -3.23 -12.92
C SER A 426 -3.32 -3.31 -11.94
N GLY A 427 -3.02 -3.26 -10.64
CA GLY A 427 -4.03 -3.30 -9.58
C GLY A 427 -4.65 -4.67 -9.32
N ARG A 428 -4.15 -5.73 -9.96
CA ARG A 428 -4.62 -7.11 -9.78
C ARG A 428 -3.63 -7.96 -8.99
N ILE A 429 -4.04 -9.13 -8.53
CA ILE A 429 -3.15 -10.15 -7.96
C ILE A 429 -2.57 -10.99 -9.10
N LEU A 430 -1.25 -11.16 -9.14
CA LEU A 430 -0.59 -12.08 -10.07
C LEU A 430 -0.48 -13.47 -9.43
N GLU A 431 -1.19 -14.47 -9.98
CA GLU A 431 -1.14 -15.85 -9.51
C GLU A 431 -0.32 -16.72 -10.48
N ILE A 432 0.70 -17.41 -9.97
CA ILE A 432 1.67 -18.16 -10.80
C ILE A 432 1.59 -19.66 -10.51
N GLU A 433 1.52 -20.49 -11.55
CA GLU A 433 1.46 -21.96 -11.48
C GLU A 433 2.42 -22.64 -12.47
N GLY A 434 2.67 -23.96 -12.27
CA GLY A 434 3.45 -24.80 -13.18
C GLY A 434 4.95 -24.90 -12.87
N LEU A 435 5.38 -24.35 -11.73
CA LEU A 435 6.76 -24.36 -11.23
C LEU A 435 6.81 -24.77 -9.74
N GLU A 436 5.94 -25.71 -9.34
CA GLU A 436 5.70 -26.06 -7.94
C GLU A 436 6.95 -26.61 -7.20
N HIS A 437 7.97 -27.04 -7.96
CA HIS A 437 9.20 -27.64 -7.45
C HIS A 437 10.29 -26.63 -7.05
N LEU A 438 10.09 -25.33 -7.31
CA LEU A 438 11.08 -24.30 -7.00
C LEU A 438 11.34 -24.19 -5.48
N LYS A 439 12.58 -23.85 -5.12
CA LYS A 439 12.91 -23.42 -3.75
C LYS A 439 12.23 -22.10 -3.43
N CYS A 440 11.97 -21.82 -2.16
CA CYS A 440 11.28 -20.58 -1.76
C CYS A 440 12.05 -19.31 -2.18
N GLU A 441 13.38 -19.34 -2.17
CA GLU A 441 14.20 -18.22 -2.65
C GLU A 441 14.10 -18.03 -4.17
N GLN A 442 13.96 -19.12 -4.93
CA GLN A 442 13.74 -19.06 -6.37
C GLN A 442 12.33 -18.55 -6.69
N ALA A 443 11.32 -19.04 -5.95
CA ALA A 443 9.95 -18.56 -6.04
C ALA A 443 9.87 -17.04 -5.79
N PHE A 444 10.73 -16.51 -4.92
CA PHE A 444 10.82 -15.08 -4.67
C PHE A 444 11.24 -14.29 -5.91
N GLU A 445 12.09 -14.82 -6.82
CA GLU A 445 12.45 -14.09 -8.06
C GLU A 445 11.20 -13.75 -8.92
N LEU A 446 10.20 -14.63 -8.92
CA LEU A 446 8.94 -14.44 -9.63
C LEU A 446 7.99 -13.52 -8.86
N SER A 447 7.82 -13.74 -7.55
CA SER A 447 6.90 -12.92 -6.74
C SER A 447 7.42 -11.49 -6.60
N ASP A 448 8.72 -11.29 -6.42
CA ASP A 448 9.39 -9.99 -6.30
C ASP A 448 9.10 -9.10 -7.53
N ALA A 449 9.31 -9.66 -8.73
CA ALA A 449 9.10 -8.95 -9.98
C ALA A 449 7.64 -8.58 -10.28
N SER A 450 6.67 -9.11 -9.53
CA SER A 450 5.26 -8.70 -9.63
C SER A 450 5.06 -7.22 -9.30
N ALA A 451 5.95 -6.62 -8.50
CA ALA A 451 5.96 -5.19 -8.23
C ALA A 451 6.06 -4.36 -9.52
N GLU A 452 6.93 -4.79 -10.45
CA GLU A 452 7.15 -4.11 -11.72
C GLU A 452 5.99 -4.30 -12.71
N ARG A 453 5.09 -5.24 -12.44
CA ARG A 453 3.82 -5.38 -13.17
C ARG A 453 2.74 -4.43 -12.66
N SER A 454 3.03 -3.66 -11.61
CA SER A 454 2.05 -2.88 -10.85
C SER A 454 0.95 -3.76 -10.26
N ALA A 455 1.27 -5.02 -9.95
CA ALA A 455 0.36 -5.93 -9.27
C ALA A 455 0.18 -5.49 -7.82
N ALA A 456 -1.04 -5.64 -7.30
CA ALA A 456 -1.37 -5.36 -5.90
C ALA A 456 -0.70 -6.38 -4.97
N GLY A 457 -0.69 -7.64 -5.37
CA GLY A 457 -0.07 -8.76 -4.66
C GLY A 457 0.34 -9.86 -5.63
N CYS A 458 1.03 -10.89 -5.12
CA CYS A 458 1.41 -12.06 -5.89
C CYS A 458 1.30 -13.32 -5.04
N THR A 459 0.94 -14.42 -5.68
CA THR A 459 1.07 -15.76 -5.11
C THR A 459 1.68 -16.69 -6.15
N ILE A 460 2.43 -17.68 -5.68
CA ILE A 460 3.01 -18.75 -6.48
C ILE A 460 2.66 -20.07 -5.83
N LYS A 461 2.10 -20.98 -6.63
CA LYS A 461 1.79 -22.33 -6.16
C LYS A 461 3.08 -23.13 -6.02
N LEU A 462 3.37 -23.59 -4.81
CA LEU A 462 4.52 -24.43 -4.48
C LEU A 462 4.08 -25.78 -3.90
N ALA A 463 4.90 -26.80 -4.11
CA ALA A 463 4.79 -28.07 -3.42
C ALA A 463 5.21 -27.90 -1.94
N LYS A 464 4.81 -28.85 -1.09
CA LYS A 464 5.12 -28.77 0.35
C LYS A 464 6.60 -29.03 0.64
N GLU A 465 7.29 -29.80 -0.20
CA GLU A 465 8.66 -30.25 0.05
C GLU A 465 9.66 -29.08 0.12
N PRO A 466 9.69 -28.12 -0.85
CA PRO A 466 10.52 -26.92 -0.73
C PRO A 466 10.19 -26.06 0.51
N VAL A 467 8.91 -25.97 0.88
CA VAL A 467 8.46 -25.17 2.03
C VAL A 467 8.94 -25.79 3.35
N ILE A 468 8.85 -27.11 3.51
CA ILE A 468 9.35 -27.85 4.69
C ILE A 468 10.86 -27.65 4.85
N GLU A 469 11.62 -27.78 3.75
CA GLU A 469 13.07 -27.56 3.75
C GLU A 469 13.42 -26.14 4.20
N TYR A 470 12.75 -25.14 3.62
CA TYR A 470 12.96 -23.74 3.94
C TYR A 470 12.65 -23.44 5.41
N LEU A 471 11.52 -23.90 5.94
CA LEU A 471 11.14 -23.66 7.33
C LEU A 471 12.08 -24.33 8.33
N ARG A 472 12.62 -25.53 8.06
CA ARG A 472 13.63 -26.16 8.93
C ARG A 472 14.91 -25.33 9.03
N SER A 473 15.36 -24.80 7.89
CA SER A 473 16.50 -23.86 7.85
C SER A 473 16.18 -22.59 8.65
N ASN A 474 15.00 -22.02 8.43
CA ASN A 474 14.57 -20.78 9.07
C ASN A 474 14.44 -20.89 10.60
N VAL A 475 13.89 -22.00 11.12
CA VAL A 475 13.83 -22.26 12.57
C VAL A 475 15.24 -22.23 13.18
N THR A 476 16.22 -22.83 12.50
CA THR A 476 17.62 -22.82 12.93
C THR A 476 18.19 -21.40 12.93
N MET A 477 17.95 -20.64 11.86
CA MET A 477 18.37 -19.23 11.76
C MET A 477 17.73 -18.37 12.87
N LEU A 478 16.43 -18.51 13.16
CA LEU A 478 15.78 -17.72 14.21
C LEU A 478 16.31 -18.07 15.61
N LYS A 479 16.62 -19.34 15.87
CA LYS A 479 17.29 -19.75 17.12
C LYS A 479 18.70 -19.16 17.22
N TRP A 480 19.43 -19.11 16.11
CA TRP A 480 20.73 -18.43 16.03
C TRP A 480 20.61 -16.92 16.29
N MET A 481 19.61 -16.25 15.70
CA MET A 481 19.36 -14.81 15.97
C MET A 481 19.14 -14.53 17.46
N ILE A 482 18.40 -15.40 18.15
CA ILE A 482 18.22 -15.29 19.61
C ILE A 482 19.56 -15.42 20.34
N ALA A 483 20.41 -16.38 19.94
CA ALA A 483 21.73 -16.58 20.54
C ALA A 483 22.67 -15.38 20.30
N GLU A 484 22.60 -14.74 19.14
CA GLU A 484 23.38 -13.54 18.77
C GLU A 484 22.81 -12.23 19.36
N GLY A 485 21.76 -12.31 20.18
CA GLY A 485 21.18 -11.16 20.85
C GLY A 485 20.43 -10.20 19.92
N TYR A 486 19.78 -10.72 18.87
CA TYR A 486 18.83 -9.91 18.09
C TYR A 486 17.62 -9.50 18.95
N GLY A 487 17.06 -8.34 18.62
CA GLY A 487 15.97 -7.71 19.36
C GLY A 487 14.67 -8.52 19.43
N GLU A 488 13.92 -8.36 20.52
CA GLU A 488 12.59 -8.95 20.77
C GLU A 488 12.53 -10.49 20.71
N ARG A 489 13.29 -11.13 21.61
CA ARG A 489 13.34 -12.59 21.80
C ARG A 489 11.96 -13.27 21.85
N ARG A 490 10.98 -12.67 22.54
CA ARG A 490 9.63 -13.25 22.66
C ARG A 490 8.92 -13.36 21.30
N THR A 491 9.11 -12.38 20.42
CA THR A 491 8.54 -12.40 19.08
C THR A 491 9.22 -13.46 18.21
N LEU A 492 10.55 -13.59 18.31
CA LEU A 492 11.30 -14.66 17.63
C LEU A 492 10.89 -16.06 18.11
N GLU A 493 10.77 -16.27 19.43
CA GLU A 493 10.32 -17.54 20.03
C GLU A 493 8.89 -17.89 19.60
N ARG A 494 7.98 -16.91 19.60
CA ARG A 494 6.61 -17.10 19.09
C ARG A 494 6.61 -17.52 17.62
N ARG A 495 7.43 -16.88 16.78
CA ARG A 495 7.54 -17.22 15.36
C ARG A 495 8.10 -18.63 15.13
N ILE A 496 9.13 -19.02 15.87
CA ILE A 496 9.66 -20.39 15.87
C ILE A 496 8.54 -21.38 16.21
N GLY A 497 7.77 -21.12 17.27
CA GLY A 497 6.64 -21.96 17.66
C GLY A 497 5.63 -22.15 16.53
N ARG A 498 5.26 -21.09 15.81
CA ARG A 498 4.35 -21.19 14.64
C ARG A 498 4.91 -22.07 13.52
N MET A 499 6.21 -21.99 13.25
CA MET A 499 6.85 -22.85 12.24
C MET A 499 6.90 -24.30 12.70
N GLU A 500 7.23 -24.54 13.97
CA GLU A 500 7.26 -25.87 14.59
C GLU A 500 5.87 -26.49 14.75
N GLU A 501 4.81 -25.69 14.84
CA GLU A 501 3.41 -26.15 14.77
C GLU A 501 3.02 -26.65 13.37
N TRP A 502 3.51 -25.99 12.31
CA TRP A 502 3.18 -26.34 10.93
C TRP A 502 3.96 -27.56 10.41
N LEU A 503 5.24 -27.68 10.77
CA LEU A 503 6.17 -28.71 10.25
C LEU A 503 5.73 -30.19 10.43
N PRO A 504 5.11 -30.61 11.55
CA PRO A 504 4.66 -31.99 11.75
C PRO A 504 3.42 -32.36 10.93
N GLN A 505 2.59 -31.39 10.55
CA GLN A 505 1.37 -31.59 9.78
C GLN A 505 1.30 -30.57 8.64
N PRO A 506 2.21 -30.66 7.65
CA PRO A 506 2.34 -29.64 6.62
C PRO A 506 1.10 -29.66 5.70
N GLY A 507 0.31 -28.59 5.80
CA GLY A 507 -0.87 -28.34 4.96
C GLY A 507 -0.70 -27.06 4.15
N LEU A 508 -1.13 -27.11 2.88
CA LEU A 508 -1.20 -25.98 1.95
C LEU A 508 -2.63 -25.88 1.36
N LEU A 509 -3.11 -24.66 1.12
CA LEU A 509 -4.47 -24.32 0.63
C LEU A 509 -4.80 -24.70 -0.84
#